data_AF-A0A3E2BJ31-F1
#
_entry.id   AF-A0A3E2BJ31-F1
#
_cell.length_a   1.000
_cell.length_b   1.000
_cell.length_c   1.000
_cell.angle_alpha   90.00
_cell.angle_beta   90.00
_cell.angle_gamma   90.00
#
_symmetry.space_group_name_H-M   'P 1'
#
loop_
_entity.id
_entity.type
_entity.pdbx_description
1 polymer ?
#
loop_
_entity_poly.entity_id
_entity_poly.type
_entity_poly.pdbx_seq_one_letter_code
_entity_poly.pdbx_strand_id
1 'polypeptide(L)'
;MIKKTIIVLAAGIFLLVSGLIAQVPDARRTGEEVLYEALLGAKGFLVVVESNGCTQKESFRVDSQKNKSQDGSLHYAFTVRRIRPDDCKGMPEKVIISFDLEKDLGIKGKFTYSLTNKIFPARAEEDSLYSIIEKYFSFGERGSKQKEIAPTVRTESRLASVLKDELSSLGLTVRSELKKAMIFAIESEIARYRQRGDQARIAELTEQLKKFQSMPDSEFPLPPEEPEMSGQSILTPPGPVLPPQVAEAQVVVTGALKPGTILEVSGMTKSGPFYHLAGSRGDILNRLKPGRKYPVLLCLIYRREYFGQIPNYYVYLAGIKEN
;
A
#
# COMPACT_ATOMS: atom_id res chain seq x y z
N MET A 1 -17.89 25.89 66.39
CA MET A 1 -16.88 26.27 65.38
C MET A 1 -16.44 25.12 64.45
N ILE A 2 -17.23 24.05 64.22
CA ILE A 2 -16.77 22.86 63.45
C ILE A 2 -17.87 22.36 62.48
N LYS A 3 -18.50 23.26 61.71
CA LYS A 3 -19.51 22.85 60.70
C LYS A 3 -19.38 23.52 59.33
N LYS A 4 -18.44 24.45 59.13
CA LYS A 4 -18.26 25.16 57.84
C LYS A 4 -17.05 24.69 57.02
N THR A 5 -16.20 23.82 57.55
CA THR A 5 -14.94 23.43 56.89
C THR A 5 -15.04 22.17 56.00
N ILE A 6 -16.15 21.42 56.06
CA ILE A 6 -16.27 20.12 55.36
C ILE A 6 -16.84 20.27 53.93
N ILE A 7 -17.54 21.37 53.63
CA ILE A 7 -18.21 21.53 52.31
C ILE A 7 -17.23 22.01 51.22
N VAL A 8 -16.12 22.66 51.58
CA VAL A 8 -15.12 23.12 50.60
C VAL A 8 -14.23 21.98 50.10
N LEU A 9 -14.00 20.93 50.89
CA LEU A 9 -13.16 19.80 50.47
C LEU A 9 -13.86 18.85 49.49
N ALA A 10 -15.18 18.71 49.57
CA ALA A 10 -15.95 17.85 48.67
C ALA A 10 -16.08 18.44 47.25
N ALA A 11 -16.11 19.77 47.11
CA ALA A 11 -16.13 20.44 45.82
C ALA A 11 -14.75 20.48 45.13
N GLY A 12 -13.66 20.44 45.90
CA GLY A 12 -12.28 20.39 45.37
C GLY A 12 -11.86 19.02 44.83
N ILE A 13 -12.47 17.93 45.32
CA ILE A 13 -12.13 16.57 44.88
C ILE A 13 -12.89 16.17 43.59
N PHE A 14 -14.04 16.80 43.30
CA PHE A 14 -14.80 16.48 42.08
C PHE A 14 -14.23 17.13 40.80
N LEU A 15 -13.36 18.13 40.91
CA LEU A 15 -12.76 18.83 39.77
C LEU A 15 -11.40 18.28 39.31
N LEU A 16 -10.83 17.29 40.01
CA LEU A 16 -9.52 16.70 39.67
C LEU A 16 -9.59 15.32 39.01
N VAL A 17 -10.78 14.74 38.80
CA VAL A 17 -10.92 13.38 38.27
C VAL A 17 -11.28 13.34 36.76
N SER A 18 -11.57 14.48 36.14
CA SER A 18 -11.96 14.54 34.71
C SER A 18 -10.80 14.38 33.71
N GLY A 19 -9.55 14.22 34.18
CA GLY A 19 -8.36 14.16 33.31
C GLY A 19 -7.83 12.76 32.97
N LEU A 20 -8.40 11.68 33.53
CA LEU A 20 -7.79 10.34 33.49
C LEU A 20 -8.67 9.26 32.85
N ILE A 21 -9.62 9.63 31.98
CA ILE A 21 -10.24 8.64 31.10
C ILE A 21 -9.29 8.46 29.91
N ALA A 22 -8.69 7.27 29.82
CA ALA A 22 -7.91 6.87 28.65
C ALA A 22 -8.76 7.13 27.40
N GLN A 23 -8.30 8.06 26.56
CA GLN A 23 -8.98 8.34 25.30
C GLN A 23 -8.70 7.17 24.37
N VAL A 24 -9.74 6.41 24.05
CA VAL A 24 -9.72 5.34 23.05
C VAL A 24 -9.94 5.99 21.68
N PRO A 25 -9.31 5.49 20.60
CA PRO A 25 -9.68 5.88 19.24
C PRO A 25 -11.18 5.70 19.03
N ASP A 26 -11.81 6.70 18.40
CA ASP A 26 -13.24 6.70 18.10
C ASP A 26 -13.45 7.55 16.85
N ALA A 27 -13.86 6.92 15.75
CA ALA A 27 -14.02 7.60 14.47
C ALA A 27 -15.10 8.71 14.50
N ARG A 28 -16.03 8.69 15.45
CA ARG A 28 -17.11 9.69 15.60
C ARG A 28 -16.69 10.90 16.43
N ARG A 29 -15.59 10.81 17.18
CA ARG A 29 -15.16 11.87 18.07
C ARG A 29 -14.29 12.89 17.34
N THR A 30 -14.72 14.16 17.30
CA THR A 30 -13.87 15.25 16.83
C THR A 30 -12.90 15.74 17.91
N GLY A 31 -11.81 16.38 17.49
CA GLY A 31 -10.77 16.88 18.40
C GLY A 31 -9.39 16.33 18.05
N GLU A 32 -8.48 16.32 19.03
CA GLU A 32 -7.18 15.66 18.87
C GLU A 32 -7.38 14.16 18.67
N GLU A 33 -6.86 13.64 17.56
CA GLU A 33 -7.01 12.23 17.21
C GLU A 33 -6.08 11.38 18.08
N VAL A 34 -6.62 10.32 18.67
CA VAL A 34 -5.80 9.25 19.26
C VAL A 34 -5.48 8.26 18.15
N LEU A 35 -4.19 8.11 17.86
CA LEU A 35 -3.73 7.28 16.74
C LEU A 35 -3.51 5.85 17.22
N TYR A 36 -3.73 4.88 16.35
CA TYR A 36 -3.22 3.53 16.59
C TYR A 36 -1.70 3.48 16.37
N GLU A 37 -1.22 4.13 15.31
CA GLU A 37 0.19 4.14 14.92
C GLU A 37 0.53 5.41 14.16
N ALA A 38 1.82 5.77 14.13
CA ALA A 38 2.34 6.87 13.33
C ALA A 38 3.74 6.55 12.81
N LEU A 39 4.01 6.93 11.56
CA LEU A 39 5.32 6.81 10.93
C LEU A 39 5.74 8.15 10.36
N LEU A 40 6.90 8.65 10.78
CA LEU A 40 7.45 9.92 10.33
C LEU A 40 8.55 9.68 9.29
N GLY A 41 8.48 10.35 8.15
CA GLY A 41 9.46 10.31 7.08
C GLY A 41 9.96 11.70 6.65
N ALA A 42 10.95 11.76 5.77
CA ALA A 42 11.56 13.03 5.37
C ALA A 42 10.63 13.98 4.60
N LYS A 43 9.61 13.45 3.91
CA LYS A 43 8.68 14.22 3.05
C LYS A 43 7.25 14.31 3.60
N GLY A 44 6.95 13.59 4.67
CA GLY A 44 5.58 13.34 5.09
C GLY A 44 5.53 12.38 6.26
N PHE A 45 4.33 12.19 6.79
CA PHE A 45 4.05 11.21 7.81
C PHE A 45 2.73 10.48 7.52
N LEU A 46 2.65 9.26 8.04
CA LEU A 46 1.48 8.39 7.97
C LEU A 46 0.92 8.24 9.38
N VAL A 47 -0.40 8.21 9.50
CA VAL A 47 -1.09 7.90 10.76
C VAL A 47 -2.15 6.84 10.53
N VAL A 48 -2.34 5.97 11.51
CA VAL A 48 -3.41 4.96 11.53
C VAL A 48 -4.51 5.41 12.47
N VAL A 49 -5.72 5.49 11.96
CA VAL A 49 -6.90 6.02 12.65
C VAL A 49 -8.08 5.08 12.47
N GLU A 50 -9.10 5.24 13.31
CA GLU A 50 -10.35 4.50 13.15
C GLU A 50 -11.25 5.12 12.08
N SER A 51 -12.00 4.28 11.37
CA SER A 51 -13.00 4.65 10.37
C SER A 51 -14.22 3.76 10.51
N ASN A 52 -15.42 4.31 10.30
CA ASN A 52 -16.67 3.58 10.14
C ASN A 52 -17.12 3.56 8.66
N GLY A 53 -16.22 3.88 7.73
CA GLY A 53 -16.40 3.73 6.28
C GLY A 53 -16.46 5.03 5.48
N CYS A 54 -16.41 6.20 6.12
CA CYS A 54 -16.31 7.48 5.40
C CYS A 54 -15.19 8.41 5.87
N THR A 55 -14.26 7.93 6.70
CA THR A 55 -13.06 8.67 7.03
C THR A 55 -12.18 8.87 5.80
N GLN A 56 -12.01 10.14 5.43
CA GLN A 56 -11.09 10.59 4.38
C GLN A 56 -10.08 11.59 4.95
N LYS A 57 -9.03 11.92 4.19
CA LYS A 57 -7.97 12.87 4.62
C LYS A 57 -8.54 14.23 5.03
N GLU A 58 -9.56 14.69 4.33
CA GLU A 58 -10.27 15.96 4.54
C GLU A 58 -11.11 15.96 5.83
N SER A 59 -11.22 14.81 6.49
CA SER A 59 -11.81 14.69 7.84
C SER A 59 -10.85 15.18 8.92
N PHE A 60 -9.59 15.45 8.55
CA PHE A 60 -8.54 15.86 9.46
C PHE A 60 -7.97 17.22 9.09
N ARG A 61 -7.45 17.88 10.12
CA ARG A 61 -6.59 19.06 10.03
C ARG A 61 -5.32 18.78 10.81
N VAL A 62 -4.19 19.28 10.31
CA VAL A 62 -2.94 19.24 11.05
C VAL A 62 -2.65 20.64 11.57
N ASP A 63 -2.64 20.78 12.89
CA ASP A 63 -2.16 22.00 13.53
C ASP A 63 -0.64 21.96 13.60
N SER A 64 0.01 23.07 13.28
CA SER A 64 1.46 23.20 13.31
C SER A 64 1.91 24.28 14.30
N GLN A 65 2.79 23.89 15.21
CA GLN A 65 3.47 24.83 16.09
C GLN A 65 4.92 24.94 15.66
N LYS A 66 5.33 26.15 15.24
CA LYS A 66 6.68 26.44 14.78
C LYS A 66 7.53 26.95 15.95
N ASN A 67 8.55 26.20 16.28
CA ASN A 67 9.54 26.56 17.30
C ASN A 67 10.91 26.76 16.64
N LYS A 68 11.69 27.68 17.18
CA LYS A 68 13.08 27.88 16.76
C LYS A 68 13.97 27.32 17.85
N SER A 69 14.79 26.34 17.49
CA SER A 69 15.79 25.76 18.38
C SER A 69 16.89 26.78 18.69
N GLN A 70 17.63 26.54 19.78
CA GLN A 70 18.73 27.42 20.21
C GLN A 70 19.86 27.52 19.17
N ASP A 71 20.05 26.48 18.36
CA ASP A 71 20.99 26.42 17.23
C ASP A 71 20.47 27.15 15.97
N GLY A 72 19.29 27.77 16.04
CA GLY A 72 18.65 28.47 14.94
C GLY A 72 17.86 27.57 13.98
N SER A 73 17.88 26.24 14.17
CA SER A 73 17.11 25.30 13.36
C SER A 73 15.60 25.46 13.61
N LEU A 74 14.79 25.19 12.58
CA LEU A 74 13.33 25.21 12.69
C LEU A 74 12.83 23.82 13.11
N HIS A 75 11.98 23.79 14.14
CA HIS A 75 11.25 22.60 14.57
C HIS A 75 9.75 22.82 14.43
N TYR A 76 9.04 21.85 13.86
CA TYR A 76 7.57 21.86 13.79
C TYR A 76 6.99 20.75 14.66
N ALA A 77 6.11 21.10 15.60
CA ALA A 77 5.30 20.13 16.32
C ALA A 77 3.92 20.05 15.68
N PHE A 78 3.58 18.88 15.12
CA PHE A 78 2.30 18.64 14.46
C PHE A 78 1.31 17.96 15.41
N THR A 79 0.04 18.36 15.31
CA THR A 79 -1.10 17.69 15.96
C THR A 79 -2.16 17.40 14.93
N VAL A 80 -2.47 16.11 14.69
CA VAL A 80 -3.59 15.70 13.84
C VAL A 80 -4.89 15.83 14.64
N ARG A 81 -5.86 16.56 14.09
CA ARG A 81 -7.19 16.71 14.64
C ARG A 81 -8.24 16.23 13.68
N ARG A 82 -9.16 15.41 14.15
CA ARG A 82 -10.39 15.10 13.41
C ARG A 82 -11.35 16.26 13.51
N ILE A 83 -11.66 16.85 12.36
CA ILE A 83 -12.58 17.98 12.22
C ILE A 83 -13.97 17.54 11.75
N ARG A 84 -14.09 16.34 11.16
CA ARG A 84 -15.37 15.77 10.72
C ARG A 84 -15.57 14.39 11.35
N PRO A 85 -16.70 14.14 12.05
CA PRO A 85 -17.00 12.83 12.60
C PRO A 85 -17.29 11.82 11.47
N ASP A 86 -16.96 10.54 11.72
CA ASP A 86 -17.33 9.42 10.85
C ASP A 86 -18.63 8.77 11.34
N ASP A 87 -19.76 9.34 10.91
CA ASP A 87 -21.11 8.88 11.25
C ASP A 87 -21.60 7.72 10.37
N CYS A 88 -20.72 7.13 9.56
CA CYS A 88 -21.08 5.97 8.76
C CYS A 88 -21.41 4.75 9.63
N LYS A 89 -22.25 3.87 9.08
CA LYS A 89 -22.72 2.64 9.76
C LYS A 89 -21.88 1.41 9.39
N GLY A 90 -20.67 1.61 8.87
CA GLY A 90 -19.71 0.53 8.66
C GLY A 90 -19.19 -0.01 9.98
N MET A 91 -18.61 -1.21 9.94
CA MET A 91 -17.87 -1.71 11.10
C MET A 91 -16.59 -0.90 11.28
N PRO A 92 -16.17 -0.61 12.53
CA PRO A 92 -14.91 0.07 12.80
C PRO A 92 -13.73 -0.67 12.17
N GLU A 93 -12.96 0.03 11.36
CA GLU A 93 -11.74 -0.46 10.73
C GLU A 93 -10.60 0.54 10.89
N LYS A 94 -9.36 0.04 10.79
CA LYS A 94 -8.15 0.87 10.82
C LYS A 94 -7.85 1.32 9.40
N VAL A 95 -7.76 2.63 9.20
CA VAL A 95 -7.38 3.24 7.92
C VAL A 95 -6.12 4.08 8.10
N ILE A 96 -5.34 4.18 7.03
CA ILE A 96 -4.10 4.95 7.04
C ILE A 96 -4.35 6.29 6.33
N ILE A 97 -3.94 7.39 6.95
CA ILE A 97 -4.00 8.74 6.39
C ILE A 97 -2.57 9.24 6.18
N SER A 98 -2.31 9.81 5.00
CA SER A 98 -0.99 10.31 4.60
C SER A 98 -1.00 11.83 4.50
N PHE A 99 0.03 12.45 5.07
CA PHE A 99 0.27 13.89 5.02
C PHE A 99 1.65 14.17 4.42
N ASP A 100 1.68 14.90 3.32
CA ASP A 100 2.85 15.45 2.65
C ASP A 100 3.18 16.83 3.24
N LEU A 101 4.42 17.00 3.69
CA LEU A 101 4.85 18.22 4.37
C LEU A 101 4.79 19.45 3.45
N GLU A 102 5.08 19.28 2.18
CA GLU A 102 5.13 20.39 1.22
C GLU A 102 3.75 20.68 0.64
N LYS A 103 3.04 19.65 0.18
CA LYS A 103 1.76 19.80 -0.53
C LYS A 103 0.61 20.09 0.43
N ASP A 104 0.59 19.44 1.59
CA ASP A 104 -0.54 19.58 2.52
C ASP A 104 -0.26 20.62 3.60
N LEU A 105 1.00 20.72 4.07
CA LEU A 105 1.37 21.59 5.18
C LEU A 105 2.17 22.83 4.76
N GLY A 106 2.57 22.94 3.49
CA GLY A 106 3.32 24.08 2.97
C GLY A 106 4.72 24.25 3.55
N ILE A 107 5.29 23.21 4.18
CA ILE A 107 6.59 23.25 4.85
C ILE A 107 7.69 22.90 3.85
N LYS A 108 8.65 23.81 3.69
CA LYS A 108 9.81 23.65 2.79
C LYS A 108 11.11 24.00 3.51
N GLY A 109 12.22 23.51 2.96
CA GLY A 109 13.58 23.81 3.43
C GLY A 109 14.10 22.83 4.47
N LYS A 110 15.09 23.26 5.26
CA LYS A 110 15.70 22.44 6.32
C LYS A 110 14.99 22.67 7.64
N PHE A 111 14.43 21.61 8.20
CA PHE A 111 13.73 21.63 9.48
C PHE A 111 13.74 20.23 10.11
N THR A 112 13.37 20.17 11.38
CA THR A 112 12.98 18.94 12.06
C THR A 112 11.50 19.01 12.40
N TYR A 113 10.86 17.87 12.66
CA TYR A 113 9.48 17.88 13.10
C TYR A 113 9.16 16.69 14.01
N SER A 114 8.09 16.84 14.78
CA SER A 114 7.55 15.82 15.68
C SER A 114 6.03 15.74 15.55
N LEU A 115 5.46 14.62 15.99
CA LEU A 115 4.02 14.42 16.10
C LEU A 115 3.65 14.34 17.58
N THR A 116 2.62 15.07 18.00
CA THR A 116 2.23 15.23 19.41
C THR A 116 1.04 14.38 19.82
N ASN A 117 0.37 13.76 18.86
CA ASN A 117 -0.80 12.93 19.10
C ASN A 117 -0.52 11.76 20.05
N LYS A 118 -1.50 11.44 20.88
CA LYS A 118 -1.48 10.24 21.72
C LYS A 118 -1.54 8.99 20.85
N ILE A 119 -0.75 7.99 21.21
CA ILE A 119 -0.79 6.65 20.61
C ILE A 119 -1.56 5.71 21.54
N PHE A 120 -2.58 5.03 21.01
CA PHE A 120 -3.31 4.01 21.71
C PHE A 120 -2.53 2.69 21.69
N PRO A 121 -2.17 2.12 22.86
CA PRO A 121 -1.40 0.88 22.92
C PRO A 121 -2.30 -0.33 22.64
N ALA A 122 -2.69 -0.51 21.38
CA ALA A 122 -3.32 -1.74 20.92
C ALA A 122 -2.28 -2.88 20.91
N ARG A 123 -2.73 -4.14 21.02
CA ARG A 123 -1.86 -5.29 20.77
C ARG A 123 -1.27 -5.14 19.37
N ALA A 124 0.04 -5.36 19.23
CA ALA A 124 0.69 -5.43 17.94
C ALA A 124 0.01 -6.55 17.13
N GLU A 125 -0.79 -6.15 16.15
CA GLU A 125 -1.34 -7.07 15.16
C GLU A 125 -0.25 -7.35 14.12
N GLU A 126 -0.26 -8.54 13.54
CA GLU A 126 0.70 -8.98 12.51
C GLU A 126 0.74 -8.03 11.29
N ASP A 127 -0.23 -7.13 11.16
CA ASP A 127 -0.43 -6.14 10.08
C ASP A 127 -0.13 -4.67 10.48
N SER A 128 0.59 -4.39 11.57
CA SER A 128 1.01 -3.02 11.95
C SER A 128 1.89 -2.31 10.89
N LEU A 129 1.91 -0.97 10.86
CA LEU A 129 2.92 -0.22 10.09
C LEU A 129 4.33 -0.65 10.49
N TYR A 130 4.53 -1.04 11.75
CA TYR A 130 5.80 -1.56 12.23
C TYR A 130 6.18 -2.90 11.58
N SER A 131 5.25 -3.85 11.44
CA SER A 131 5.52 -5.13 10.76
C SER A 131 5.71 -4.94 9.25
N ILE A 132 5.05 -3.94 8.64
CA ILE A 132 5.32 -3.52 7.27
C ILE A 132 6.74 -2.94 7.16
N ILE A 133 7.18 -2.09 8.09
CA ILE A 133 8.52 -1.51 8.03
C ILE A 133 9.59 -2.57 8.31
N GLU A 134 9.43 -3.39 9.34
CA GLU A 134 10.40 -4.43 9.71
C GLU A 134 10.58 -5.44 8.56
N LYS A 135 9.51 -5.85 7.89
CA LYS A 135 9.57 -6.76 6.75
C LYS A 135 10.28 -6.18 5.52
N TYR A 136 10.26 -4.86 5.33
CA TYR A 136 10.81 -4.20 4.14
C TYR A 136 12.07 -3.34 4.39
N PHE A 137 12.41 -3.05 5.64
CA PHE A 137 13.48 -2.12 6.02
C PHE A 137 14.43 -2.65 7.10
N SER A 138 14.43 -3.94 7.46
CA SER A 138 15.49 -4.50 8.32
C SER A 138 16.87 -4.32 7.69
N PHE A 139 17.59 -3.30 8.15
CA PHE A 139 19.05 -3.20 8.04
C PHE A 139 19.64 -4.35 8.84
N GLY A 140 20.44 -5.18 8.19
CA GLY A 140 20.84 -6.48 8.69
C GLY A 140 21.46 -6.45 10.09
N GLU A 141 20.92 -7.29 10.96
CA GLU A 141 21.73 -7.92 12.00
C GLU A 141 22.08 -9.33 11.55
N ARG A 142 23.38 -9.56 11.38
CA ARG A 142 23.94 -10.89 11.21
C ARG A 142 23.74 -11.66 12.51
N GLY A 143 22.98 -12.73 12.44
CA GLY A 143 23.14 -13.91 13.29
C GLY A 143 22.17 -14.01 14.46
N SER A 144 21.13 -14.82 14.30
CA SER A 144 21.18 -16.21 14.77
C SER A 144 19.95 -16.96 14.23
N LYS A 145 20.11 -18.27 14.06
CA LYS A 145 19.13 -19.16 13.43
C LYS A 145 17.83 -19.20 14.23
N GLN A 146 16.74 -18.73 13.65
CA GLN A 146 15.45 -19.38 13.85
C GLN A 146 14.64 -19.37 12.55
N LYS A 147 14.08 -20.54 12.28
CA LYS A 147 13.54 -20.97 10.99
C LYS A 147 12.08 -20.56 10.95
N GLU A 148 11.78 -19.41 10.36
CA GLU A 148 10.41 -18.99 10.06
C GLU A 148 10.34 -18.45 8.63
N ILE A 149 9.42 -19.02 7.85
CA ILE A 149 9.38 -18.91 6.40
C ILE A 149 8.77 -17.56 6.04
N ALA A 150 9.62 -16.55 5.86
CA ALA A 150 9.26 -15.34 5.15
C ALA A 150 8.89 -15.68 3.69
N PRO A 151 7.89 -15.03 3.06
CA PRO A 151 7.62 -15.19 1.64
C PRO A 151 8.78 -14.58 0.87
N THR A 152 9.76 -15.41 0.55
CA THR A 152 10.91 -15.01 -0.25
C THR A 152 10.52 -15.23 -1.70
N VAL A 153 10.18 -14.15 -2.41
CA VAL A 153 10.29 -14.15 -3.87
C VAL A 153 11.78 -14.30 -4.16
N ARG A 154 12.21 -15.54 -4.42
CA ARG A 154 13.61 -15.82 -4.77
C ARG A 154 13.77 -15.58 -6.25
N THR A 155 14.58 -14.59 -6.56
CA THR A 155 15.07 -14.34 -7.91
C THR A 155 16.24 -15.30 -8.16
N GLU A 156 15.99 -16.49 -8.71
CA GLU A 156 17.05 -17.43 -9.08
C GLU A 156 17.15 -17.64 -10.59
N SER A 157 18.38 -17.52 -11.09
CA SER A 157 18.82 -17.44 -12.49
C SER A 157 18.53 -18.68 -13.36
N ARG A 158 18.23 -19.85 -12.79
CA ARG A 158 17.96 -21.08 -13.58
C ARG A 158 16.59 -21.12 -14.23
N LEU A 159 15.64 -20.31 -13.76
CA LEU A 159 14.26 -20.34 -14.25
C LEU A 159 14.06 -19.52 -15.54
N ALA A 160 14.97 -18.59 -15.82
CA ALA A 160 14.96 -17.79 -17.03
C ALA A 160 15.16 -18.64 -18.29
N SER A 161 15.93 -19.73 -18.24
CA SER A 161 16.26 -20.52 -19.44
C SER A 161 15.09 -21.35 -19.99
N VAL A 162 14.19 -21.85 -19.14
CA VAL A 162 13.02 -22.63 -19.60
C VAL A 162 11.94 -21.70 -20.18
N LEU A 163 11.72 -20.53 -19.58
CA LEU A 163 10.89 -19.50 -20.22
C LEU A 163 11.54 -18.94 -21.49
N LYS A 164 12.87 -18.86 -21.55
CA LYS A 164 13.61 -18.28 -22.67
C LYS A 164 13.34 -18.99 -23.99
N ASP A 165 13.39 -20.32 -24.01
CA ASP A 165 13.17 -21.08 -25.24
C ASP A 165 11.71 -21.02 -25.69
N GLU A 166 10.75 -21.09 -24.74
CA GLU A 166 9.31 -21.00 -25.03
C GLU A 166 8.85 -19.59 -25.44
N LEU A 167 9.32 -18.55 -24.75
CA LEU A 167 8.99 -17.15 -25.06
C LEU A 167 9.61 -16.71 -26.40
N SER A 168 10.79 -17.24 -26.75
CA SER A 168 11.46 -16.89 -28.01
C SER A 168 10.83 -17.60 -29.21
N SER A 169 10.40 -18.86 -29.08
CA SER A 169 9.72 -19.59 -30.17
C SER A 169 8.30 -19.08 -30.43
N LEU A 170 7.64 -18.50 -29.41
CA LEU A 170 6.28 -17.94 -29.48
C LEU A 170 6.25 -16.41 -29.38
N GLY A 171 7.38 -15.75 -29.68
CA GLY A 171 7.61 -14.34 -29.34
C GLY A 171 6.52 -13.38 -29.79
N LEU A 172 5.94 -13.55 -30.98
CA LEU A 172 4.85 -12.70 -31.45
C LEU A 172 3.53 -12.94 -30.68
N THR A 173 3.19 -14.20 -30.42
CA THR A 173 1.97 -14.56 -29.67
C THR A 173 2.05 -14.02 -28.25
N VAL A 174 3.18 -14.25 -27.57
CA VAL A 174 3.39 -13.78 -26.20
C VAL A 174 3.37 -12.25 -26.13
N ARG A 175 3.99 -11.56 -27.08
CA ARG A 175 3.93 -10.09 -27.15
C ARG A 175 2.50 -9.61 -27.36
N SER A 176 1.72 -10.27 -28.22
CA SER A 176 0.30 -9.98 -28.40
C SER A 176 -0.51 -10.18 -27.11
N GLU A 177 -0.28 -11.28 -26.39
CA GLU A 177 -0.93 -11.58 -25.12
C GLU A 177 -0.57 -10.58 -24.01
N LEU A 178 0.71 -10.23 -23.87
CA LEU A 178 1.19 -9.21 -22.92
C LEU A 178 0.63 -7.82 -23.24
N LYS A 179 0.58 -7.44 -24.53
CA LYS A 179 -0.03 -6.19 -24.98
C LYS A 179 -1.52 -6.16 -24.65
N LYS A 180 -2.26 -7.24 -24.90
CA LYS A 180 -3.68 -7.36 -24.54
C LYS A 180 -3.88 -7.23 -23.02
N ALA A 181 -3.02 -7.86 -22.22
CA ALA A 181 -3.06 -7.75 -20.76
C ALA A 181 -2.75 -6.31 -20.30
N MET A 182 -1.81 -5.62 -20.94
CA MET A 182 -1.51 -4.20 -20.67
C MET A 182 -2.72 -3.31 -21.00
N ILE A 183 -3.35 -3.52 -22.15
CA ILE A 183 -4.57 -2.80 -22.56
C ILE A 183 -5.67 -3.01 -21.51
N PHE A 184 -5.92 -4.26 -21.11
CA PHE A 184 -6.88 -4.58 -20.07
C PHE A 184 -6.58 -3.87 -18.74
N ALA A 185 -5.31 -3.82 -18.33
CA ALA A 185 -4.89 -3.12 -17.12
C ALA A 185 -5.23 -1.62 -17.19
N ILE A 186 -4.92 -0.96 -18.31
CA ILE A 186 -5.22 0.46 -18.51
C ILE A 186 -6.73 0.71 -18.56
N GLU A 187 -7.49 -0.12 -19.28
CA GLU A 187 -8.96 -0.03 -19.32
C GLU A 187 -9.60 -0.18 -17.94
N SER A 188 -9.06 -1.10 -17.12
CA SER A 188 -9.52 -1.32 -15.75
C SER A 188 -9.23 -0.10 -14.85
N GLU A 189 -8.08 0.56 -15.04
CA GLU A 189 -7.79 1.81 -14.34
C GLU A 189 -8.69 2.96 -14.79
N ILE A 190 -8.94 3.11 -16.10
CA ILE A 190 -9.90 4.09 -16.62
C ILE A 190 -11.28 3.87 -15.99
N ALA A 191 -11.77 2.63 -15.93
CA ALA A 191 -13.04 2.30 -15.30
C ALA A 191 -13.06 2.70 -13.81
N ARG A 192 -11.95 2.46 -13.09
CA ARG A 192 -11.79 2.86 -11.68
C ARG A 192 -11.83 4.38 -11.48
N TYR A 193 -11.12 5.16 -12.31
CA TYR A 193 -11.14 6.62 -12.18
C TYR A 193 -12.44 7.25 -12.69
N ARG A 194 -13.14 6.62 -13.65
CA ARG A 194 -14.51 7.00 -14.04
C ARG A 194 -15.47 6.98 -12.85
N GLN A 195 -15.39 5.95 -12.00
CA GLN A 195 -16.20 5.87 -10.78
C GLN A 195 -15.87 6.97 -9.77
N ARG A 196 -14.66 7.53 -9.81
CA ARG A 196 -14.19 8.60 -8.92
C ARG A 196 -14.39 10.00 -9.48
N GLY A 197 -14.74 10.14 -10.76
CA GLY A 197 -14.91 11.42 -11.42
C GLY A 197 -13.61 12.16 -11.79
N ASP A 198 -12.45 11.50 -11.77
CA ASP A 198 -11.15 12.12 -12.07
C ASP A 198 -10.91 12.22 -13.58
N GLN A 199 -11.42 13.29 -14.20
CA GLN A 199 -11.33 13.50 -15.65
C GLN A 199 -9.90 13.69 -16.17
N ALA A 200 -9.02 14.29 -15.37
CA ALA A 200 -7.62 14.50 -15.76
C ALA A 200 -6.90 13.16 -15.90
N ARG A 201 -7.06 12.27 -14.92
CA ARG A 201 -6.43 10.94 -14.96
C ARG A 201 -7.04 10.07 -16.05
N ILE A 202 -8.35 10.18 -16.30
CA ILE A 202 -9.02 9.47 -17.41
C ILE A 202 -8.45 9.89 -18.75
N ALA A 203 -8.22 11.19 -18.99
CA ALA A 203 -7.65 11.70 -20.23
C ALA A 203 -6.23 11.15 -20.46
N GLU A 204 -5.37 11.20 -19.43
CA GLU A 204 -4.01 10.67 -19.48
C GLU A 204 -3.99 9.16 -19.79
N LEU A 205 -4.81 8.38 -19.08
CA LEU A 205 -4.90 6.93 -19.30
C LEU A 205 -5.48 6.60 -20.68
N THR A 206 -6.38 7.42 -21.21
CA THR A 206 -6.95 7.23 -22.56
C THR A 206 -5.89 7.49 -23.63
N GLU A 207 -5.02 8.46 -23.45
CA GLU A 207 -3.87 8.68 -24.34
C GLU A 207 -2.89 7.51 -24.27
N GLN A 208 -2.57 7.02 -23.07
CA GLN A 208 -1.75 5.82 -22.89
C GLN A 208 -2.38 4.59 -23.56
N LEU A 209 -3.69 4.39 -23.40
CA LEU A 209 -4.44 3.31 -24.04
C LEU A 209 -4.29 3.38 -25.57
N LYS A 210 -4.49 4.57 -26.16
CA LYS A 210 -4.34 4.78 -27.60
C LYS A 210 -2.93 4.42 -28.07
N LYS A 211 -1.89 4.83 -27.34
CA LYS A 211 -0.49 4.49 -27.62
C LYS A 211 -0.29 2.98 -27.71
N PHE A 212 -0.76 2.22 -26.72
CA PHE A 212 -0.60 0.75 -26.72
C PHE A 212 -1.49 0.06 -27.75
N GLN A 213 -2.69 0.57 -28.04
CA GLN A 213 -3.53 0.03 -29.12
C GLN A 213 -2.87 0.19 -30.50
N SER A 214 -2.21 1.33 -30.75
CA SER A 214 -1.51 1.59 -32.01
C SER A 214 -0.14 0.91 -32.14
N MET A 215 0.47 0.48 -31.02
CA MET A 215 1.77 -0.19 -31.03
C MET A 215 1.64 -1.57 -31.70
N PRO A 216 2.43 -1.93 -32.71
CA PRO A 216 2.39 -3.27 -33.29
C PRO A 216 2.88 -4.32 -32.30
N ASP A 217 2.35 -5.54 -32.40
CA ASP A 217 2.66 -6.61 -31.45
C ASP A 217 4.16 -6.95 -31.43
N SER A 218 4.87 -6.81 -32.56
CA SER A 218 6.31 -7.01 -32.66
C SER A 218 7.16 -6.00 -31.85
N GLU A 219 6.62 -4.82 -31.56
CA GLU A 219 7.33 -3.77 -30.82
C GLU A 219 7.13 -3.88 -29.30
N PHE A 220 6.12 -4.62 -28.84
CA PHE A 220 5.88 -4.76 -27.40
C PHE A 220 7.06 -5.50 -26.74
N PRO A 221 7.69 -4.94 -25.69
CA PRO A 221 8.89 -5.53 -25.12
C PRO A 221 8.58 -6.82 -24.36
N LEU A 222 9.43 -7.83 -24.54
CA LEU A 222 9.42 -9.02 -23.71
C LEU A 222 10.11 -8.74 -22.37
N PRO A 223 9.81 -9.52 -21.32
CA PRO A 223 10.53 -9.43 -20.06
C PRO A 223 12.04 -9.66 -20.26
N PRO A 224 12.93 -8.94 -19.53
CA PRO A 224 14.38 -9.09 -19.66
C PRO A 224 14.85 -10.48 -19.18
N GLU A 225 15.92 -10.99 -19.78
CA GLU A 225 16.46 -12.33 -19.50
C GLU A 225 17.03 -12.46 -18.08
N GLU A 226 17.64 -11.39 -17.59
CA GLU A 226 18.07 -11.28 -16.21
C GLU A 226 17.17 -10.29 -15.49
N PRO A 227 16.51 -10.69 -14.39
CA PRO A 227 15.83 -9.73 -13.55
C PRO A 227 16.90 -8.77 -13.02
N GLU A 228 16.87 -7.52 -13.48
CA GLU A 228 17.79 -6.52 -12.95
C GLU A 228 17.64 -6.51 -11.43
N MET A 229 18.71 -6.90 -10.72
CA MET A 229 18.91 -6.59 -9.32
C MET A 229 19.18 -5.07 -9.15
N SER A 230 18.49 -4.22 -9.89
CA SER A 230 18.39 -2.82 -9.55
C SER A 230 17.35 -2.77 -8.45
N GLY A 231 17.80 -2.55 -7.22
CA GLY A 231 16.92 -2.34 -6.08
C GLY A 231 15.83 -1.37 -6.50
N GLN A 232 14.60 -1.89 -6.64
CA GLN A 232 13.48 -1.13 -7.17
C GLN A 232 13.42 0.16 -6.38
N SER A 233 13.78 1.26 -7.03
CA SER A 233 13.72 2.57 -6.41
C SER A 233 12.29 2.74 -5.92
N ILE A 234 12.15 2.98 -4.62
CA ILE A 234 10.90 3.03 -3.83
C ILE A 234 9.91 4.10 -4.37
N LEU A 235 10.28 4.78 -5.46
CA LEU A 235 9.62 5.92 -6.08
C LEU A 235 9.09 5.66 -7.51
N THR A 236 9.06 4.42 -8.03
CA THR A 236 8.50 4.22 -9.39
C THR A 236 7.03 4.67 -9.43
N PRO A 237 6.66 5.65 -10.27
CA PRO A 237 5.29 6.15 -10.30
C PRO A 237 4.32 5.04 -10.79
N PRO A 238 3.02 5.13 -10.44
CA PRO A 238 1.99 4.28 -11.02
C PRO A 238 1.98 4.39 -12.55
N GLY A 239 1.84 3.27 -13.24
CA GLY A 239 1.88 3.24 -14.70
C GLY A 239 2.38 1.92 -15.30
N PRO A 240 2.56 1.88 -16.63
CA PRO A 240 3.10 0.72 -17.34
C PRO A 240 4.49 0.34 -16.84
N VAL A 241 4.70 -0.96 -16.63
CA VAL A 241 6.02 -1.55 -16.32
C VAL A 241 6.59 -2.09 -17.62
N LEU A 242 7.51 -1.35 -18.22
CA LEU A 242 8.16 -1.70 -19.48
C LEU A 242 9.70 -1.66 -19.32
N PRO A 243 10.43 -2.74 -19.69
CA PRO A 243 9.90 -4.06 -20.03
C PRO A 243 9.17 -4.69 -18.82
N PRO A 244 8.21 -5.61 -19.04
CA PRO A 244 7.55 -6.29 -17.93
C PRO A 244 8.56 -7.02 -17.04
N GLN A 245 8.35 -6.99 -15.72
CA GLN A 245 9.26 -7.64 -14.78
C GLN A 245 8.72 -9.01 -14.38
N VAL A 246 9.58 -10.04 -14.34
CA VAL A 246 9.15 -11.39 -13.93
C VAL A 246 9.24 -11.53 -12.41
N ALA A 247 8.20 -12.09 -11.81
CA ALA A 247 8.13 -12.42 -10.39
C ALA A 247 7.64 -13.86 -10.20
N GLU A 248 8.26 -14.59 -9.27
CA GLU A 248 7.80 -15.90 -8.82
C GLU A 248 6.79 -15.74 -7.68
N ALA A 249 5.70 -16.50 -7.74
CA ALA A 249 4.67 -16.49 -6.70
C ALA A 249 4.08 -17.88 -6.52
N GLN A 250 3.60 -18.18 -5.30
CA GLN A 250 2.81 -19.39 -5.05
C GLN A 250 1.33 -19.02 -4.97
N VAL A 251 0.61 -19.15 -6.08
CA VAL A 251 -0.81 -18.81 -6.15
C VAL A 251 -1.66 -19.93 -5.53
N VAL A 252 -2.55 -19.55 -4.62
CA VAL A 252 -3.60 -20.38 -4.03
C VAL A 252 -4.86 -20.15 -4.86
N VAL A 253 -5.35 -21.18 -5.53
CA VAL A 253 -6.53 -21.06 -6.38
C VAL A 253 -7.75 -21.39 -5.53
N THR A 254 -8.53 -20.38 -5.13
CA THR A 254 -9.75 -20.57 -4.31
C THR A 254 -11.01 -20.69 -5.16
N GLY A 255 -10.99 -20.19 -6.40
CA GLY A 255 -12.11 -20.24 -7.34
C GLY A 255 -11.67 -20.13 -8.80
N ALA A 256 -12.63 -19.92 -9.69
CA ALA A 256 -12.35 -19.74 -11.12
C ALA A 256 -11.59 -18.43 -11.35
N LEU A 257 -10.43 -18.52 -12.00
CA LEU A 257 -9.59 -17.37 -12.32
C LEU A 257 -9.98 -16.78 -13.68
N LYS A 258 -10.20 -15.48 -13.72
CA LYS A 258 -10.45 -14.69 -14.95
C LYS A 258 -9.78 -13.31 -14.86
N PRO A 259 -9.53 -12.62 -15.99
CA PRO A 259 -9.07 -11.24 -15.95
C PRO A 259 -9.94 -10.38 -15.00
N GLY A 260 -9.28 -9.54 -14.20
CA GLY A 260 -9.86 -8.75 -13.11
C GLY A 260 -9.84 -9.43 -11.74
N THR A 261 -9.57 -10.74 -11.66
CA THR A 261 -9.49 -11.46 -10.38
C THR A 261 -8.23 -11.08 -9.62
N ILE A 262 -8.33 -10.91 -8.30
CA ILE A 262 -7.16 -10.76 -7.43
C ILE A 262 -6.63 -12.17 -7.15
N LEU A 263 -5.38 -12.43 -7.52
CA LEU A 263 -4.71 -13.69 -7.21
C LEU A 263 -4.40 -13.74 -5.72
N GLU A 264 -4.80 -14.82 -5.06
CA GLU A 264 -4.32 -15.11 -3.71
C GLU A 264 -2.93 -15.76 -3.82
N VAL A 265 -1.93 -15.12 -3.24
CA VAL A 265 -0.54 -15.62 -3.20
C VAL A 265 -0.20 -15.98 -1.76
N SER A 266 0.49 -17.10 -1.58
CA SER A 266 0.92 -17.56 -0.26
C SER A 266 1.83 -16.50 0.39
N GLY A 267 1.44 -16.04 1.57
CA GLY A 267 2.14 -14.96 2.29
C GLY A 267 1.65 -13.54 1.97
N MET A 268 0.58 -13.37 1.19
CA MET A 268 -0.16 -12.11 1.10
C MET A 268 -0.82 -11.78 2.44
N THR A 269 -0.74 -10.50 2.84
CA THR A 269 -1.48 -9.96 3.98
C THR A 269 -2.76 -9.28 3.50
N LYS A 270 -3.60 -8.83 4.44
CA LYS A 270 -4.76 -7.96 4.11
C LYS A 270 -4.34 -6.64 3.46
N SER A 271 -3.10 -6.20 3.68
CA SER A 271 -2.56 -4.95 3.18
C SER A 271 -1.77 -5.10 1.87
N GLY A 272 -1.48 -6.31 1.39
CA GLY A 272 -0.86 -6.57 0.09
C GLY A 272 0.43 -7.42 0.19
N PRO A 273 1.22 -7.51 -0.89
CA PRO A 273 0.99 -6.93 -2.22
C PRO A 273 -0.22 -7.55 -2.92
N PHE A 274 -0.88 -6.78 -3.80
CA PHE A 274 -2.04 -7.28 -4.57
C PHE A 274 -1.68 -7.52 -6.03
N TYR A 275 -2.09 -8.67 -6.55
CA TYR A 275 -1.84 -9.08 -7.93
C TYR A 275 -3.16 -9.26 -8.67
N HIS A 276 -3.51 -8.28 -9.51
CA HIS A 276 -4.71 -8.31 -10.33
C HIS A 276 -4.41 -9.03 -11.64
N LEU A 277 -5.00 -10.20 -11.85
CA LEU A 277 -4.83 -10.96 -13.08
C LEU A 277 -5.37 -10.14 -14.26
N ALA A 278 -4.52 -9.80 -15.21
CA ALA A 278 -4.88 -9.08 -16.43
C ALA A 278 -4.93 -9.97 -17.67
N GLY A 279 -4.24 -11.11 -17.63
CA GLY A 279 -4.22 -12.09 -18.71
C GLY A 279 -3.35 -13.29 -18.35
N SER A 280 -3.31 -14.26 -19.24
CA SER A 280 -2.51 -15.48 -19.09
C SER A 280 -2.02 -15.98 -20.43
N ARG A 281 -0.91 -16.70 -20.42
CA ARG A 281 -0.42 -17.41 -21.59
C ARG A 281 -1.31 -18.61 -21.91
N GLY A 282 -1.78 -18.70 -23.15
CA GLY A 282 -2.54 -19.84 -23.65
C GLY A 282 -3.66 -20.29 -22.70
N ASP A 283 -3.67 -21.57 -22.36
CA ASP A 283 -4.69 -22.23 -21.55
C ASP A 283 -4.33 -22.37 -20.07
N ILE A 284 -3.30 -21.67 -19.58
CA ILE A 284 -2.79 -21.86 -18.21
C ILE A 284 -3.90 -21.71 -17.16
N LEU A 285 -4.81 -20.74 -17.30
CA LEU A 285 -5.91 -20.56 -16.35
C LEU A 285 -6.81 -21.80 -16.25
N ASN A 286 -6.99 -22.54 -17.34
CA ASN A 286 -7.80 -23.77 -17.36
C ASN A 286 -7.10 -24.93 -16.62
N ARG A 287 -5.77 -24.87 -16.51
CA ARG A 287 -4.94 -25.87 -15.82
C ARG A 287 -4.91 -25.65 -14.29
N LEU A 288 -5.22 -24.44 -13.84
CA LEU A 288 -5.26 -24.05 -12.43
C LEU A 288 -6.61 -24.44 -11.80
N LYS A 289 -6.61 -25.53 -11.00
CA LYS A 289 -7.82 -26.04 -10.36
C LYS A 289 -7.99 -25.45 -8.95
N PRO A 290 -9.22 -25.13 -8.53
CA PRO A 290 -9.50 -24.69 -7.16
C PRO A 290 -9.03 -25.68 -6.09
N GLY A 291 -8.66 -25.16 -4.92
CA GLY A 291 -8.19 -25.92 -3.76
C GLY A 291 -6.71 -26.32 -3.81
N ARG A 292 -5.95 -25.86 -4.82
CA ARG A 292 -4.53 -26.20 -4.99
C ARG A 292 -3.63 -24.97 -4.99
N LYS A 293 -2.38 -25.19 -4.60
CA LYS A 293 -1.31 -24.20 -4.68
C LYS A 293 -0.42 -24.49 -5.88
N TYR A 294 -0.13 -23.46 -6.66
CA TYR A 294 0.71 -23.57 -7.85
C TYR A 294 1.86 -22.59 -7.76
N PRO A 295 3.12 -23.04 -7.89
CA PRO A 295 4.22 -22.15 -8.17
C PRO A 295 4.06 -21.62 -9.60
N VAL A 296 3.95 -20.31 -9.75
CA VAL A 296 3.67 -19.65 -11.02
C VAL A 296 4.64 -18.52 -11.30
N LEU A 297 4.65 -18.12 -12.57
CA LEU A 297 5.47 -17.04 -13.10
C LEU A 297 4.54 -15.92 -13.52
N LEU A 298 4.72 -14.76 -12.91
CA LEU A 298 3.95 -13.56 -13.15
C LEU A 298 4.82 -12.52 -13.84
N CYS A 299 4.32 -11.91 -14.90
CA CYS A 299 4.89 -10.68 -15.43
C CYS A 299 4.14 -9.50 -14.82
N LEU A 300 4.84 -8.65 -14.06
CA LEU A 300 4.35 -7.37 -13.60
C LEU A 300 4.30 -6.42 -14.80
N ILE A 301 3.10 -6.03 -15.21
CA ILE A 301 2.89 -5.25 -16.44
C ILE A 301 2.41 -3.83 -16.16
N TYR A 302 1.72 -3.58 -15.05
CA TYR A 302 1.24 -2.23 -14.74
C TYR A 302 1.18 -2.04 -13.23
N ARG A 303 1.85 -1.01 -12.70
CA ARG A 303 1.79 -0.63 -11.29
C ARG A 303 0.56 0.23 -11.06
N ARG A 304 -0.37 -0.25 -10.22
CA ARG A 304 -1.58 0.49 -9.84
C ARG A 304 -1.23 1.59 -8.86
N GLU A 305 -1.98 2.69 -8.94
CA GLU A 305 -1.98 3.65 -7.84
C GLU A 305 -2.74 3.03 -6.68
N TYR A 306 -2.00 2.70 -5.64
CA TYR A 306 -2.49 2.15 -4.41
C TYR A 306 -1.85 2.88 -3.24
N PHE A 307 -2.57 2.93 -2.12
CA PHE A 307 -2.18 3.76 -0.99
C PHE A 307 -0.80 3.36 -0.44
N GLY A 308 0.06 4.34 -0.19
CA GLY A 308 1.41 4.13 0.35
C GLY A 308 2.40 3.51 -0.65
N GLN A 309 3.43 2.85 -0.14
CA GLN A 309 4.44 2.14 -0.94
C GLN A 309 4.07 0.67 -1.17
N ILE A 310 2.83 0.29 -0.86
CA ILE A 310 2.36 -1.09 -0.97
C ILE A 310 2.34 -1.50 -2.45
N PRO A 311 3.03 -2.58 -2.83
CA PRO A 311 3.05 -3.01 -4.21
C PRO A 311 1.66 -3.51 -4.64
N ASN A 312 1.14 -2.94 -5.71
CA ASN A 312 -0.14 -3.34 -6.30
C ASN A 312 0.01 -3.32 -7.82
N TYR A 313 -0.17 -4.49 -8.44
CA TYR A 313 0.13 -4.68 -9.85
C TYR A 313 -1.01 -5.37 -10.57
N TYR A 314 -1.21 -4.98 -11.83
CA TYR A 314 -1.75 -5.91 -12.81
C TYR A 314 -0.64 -6.85 -13.27
N VAL A 315 -0.98 -8.14 -13.35
CA VAL A 315 -0.05 -9.20 -13.71
C VAL A 315 -0.55 -10.04 -14.86
N TYR A 316 0.39 -10.51 -15.68
CA TYR A 316 0.16 -11.52 -16.69
C TYR A 316 0.72 -12.86 -16.22
N LEU A 317 -0.09 -13.92 -16.24
CA LEU A 317 0.33 -15.26 -15.83
C LEU A 317 1.09 -15.94 -16.97
N ALA A 318 2.42 -15.94 -16.87
CA ALA A 318 3.32 -16.40 -17.92
C ALA A 318 3.56 -17.93 -17.90
N GLY A 319 3.50 -18.57 -16.73
CA GLY A 319 3.86 -19.99 -16.61
C GLY A 319 3.42 -20.62 -15.28
N ILE A 320 3.34 -21.95 -15.27
CA ILE A 320 3.32 -22.77 -14.06
C ILE A 320 4.67 -23.49 -13.99
N LYS A 321 5.33 -23.45 -12.84
CA LYS A 321 6.56 -24.21 -12.61
C LYS A 321 6.16 -25.67 -12.34
N GLU A 322 6.45 -26.54 -13.29
CA GLU A 322 6.33 -27.99 -13.05
C GLU A 322 7.51 -28.40 -12.16
N ASN A 323 7.21 -29.09 -11.06
CA ASN A 323 8.22 -29.62 -10.13
C ASN A 323 8.90 -30.86 -10.72
#